data_AF-A0AAW0WVB2-F1
#
_entry.id   AF-A0AAW0WVB2-F1
#
_cell.length_a   1.000
_cell.length_b   1.000
_cell.length_c   1.000
_cell.angle_alpha   90.00
_cell.angle_beta   90.00
_cell.angle_gamma   90.00
#
_symmetry.space_group_name_H-M   'P 1'
#
loop_
_entity.id
_entity.type
_entity.pdbx_description
1 polymer ?
#
loop_
_entity_poly.entity_id
_entity_poly.type
_entity_poly.pdbx_seq_one_letter_code
_entity_poly.pdbx_strand_id
1 'polypeptide(L)'
;ERCGRAGVGRRAPWNTTPTVTTPTVLTLLLLVLTHTGCQGIDCFKCVSVNGDNPSCEDPFHNNFTVGLMESPCLAGRKGRGGLFPATACIKLAGIYDDNGQTLIIRECTVDSGSLTLDTELARMSHCGAFVLSGR
;
A
#
# COMPACT_ATOMS: atom_id res chain seq x y z
N GLU A 1 -57.90 -6.01 -15.60
CA GLU A 1 -57.88 -6.67 -16.92
C GLU A 1 -56.80 -7.74 -16.93
N ARG A 2 -56.95 -8.71 -17.84
CA ARG A 2 -56.62 -10.12 -17.65
C ARG A 2 -55.20 -10.46 -18.11
N CYS A 3 -54.55 -11.37 -17.38
CA CYS A 3 -53.35 -12.11 -17.76
C CYS A 3 -53.56 -12.84 -19.12
N GLY A 4 -52.63 -12.65 -20.06
CA GLY A 4 -52.62 -13.27 -21.38
C GLY A 4 -52.03 -14.69 -21.38
N ARG A 5 -52.63 -15.57 -22.19
CA ARG A 5 -52.41 -17.04 -22.24
C ARG A 5 -51.07 -17.46 -22.86
N ALA A 6 -50.62 -18.61 -22.37
CA ALA A 6 -49.48 -19.39 -22.79
C ALA A 6 -49.55 -19.90 -24.25
N GLY A 7 -48.43 -19.78 -24.96
CA GLY A 7 -48.13 -20.55 -26.16
C GLY A 7 -47.13 -21.65 -25.82
N VAL A 8 -47.51 -22.91 -26.06
CA VAL A 8 -46.67 -24.10 -25.88
C VAL A 8 -45.68 -24.18 -27.04
N GLY A 9 -44.46 -23.69 -26.83
CA GLY A 9 -43.30 -23.85 -27.72
C GLY A 9 -42.38 -24.96 -27.22
N ARG A 10 -42.03 -25.89 -28.11
CA ARG A 10 -41.28 -27.13 -27.84
C ARG A 10 -39.94 -26.85 -27.14
N ARG A 11 -39.64 -27.61 -26.08
CA ARG A 11 -38.33 -27.60 -25.40
C ARG A 11 -37.23 -28.04 -26.38
N ALA A 12 -36.40 -27.10 -26.82
CA ALA A 12 -35.08 -27.41 -27.35
C ALA A 12 -34.14 -27.69 -26.17
N PRO A 13 -33.35 -28.77 -26.16
CA PRO A 13 -32.37 -28.99 -25.11
C PRO A 13 -31.18 -28.06 -25.38
N TRP A 14 -31.13 -26.91 -24.70
CA TRP A 14 -29.89 -26.14 -24.57
C TRP A 14 -28.99 -26.81 -23.54
N ASN A 15 -28.51 -28.02 -23.86
CA ASN A 15 -27.34 -28.59 -23.22
C ASN A 15 -26.11 -28.14 -24.02
N THR A 16 -25.71 -26.88 -23.82
CA THR A 16 -24.32 -26.48 -24.09
C THR A 16 -23.61 -26.44 -22.75
N THR A 17 -23.22 -27.61 -22.25
CA THR A 17 -22.17 -27.67 -21.23
C THR A 17 -20.91 -27.09 -21.86
N PRO A 18 -20.28 -26.04 -21.29
CA PRO A 18 -18.99 -25.59 -21.77
C PRO A 18 -18.00 -26.74 -21.56
N THR A 19 -17.54 -27.36 -22.65
CA THR A 19 -16.44 -28.32 -22.62
C THR A 19 -15.18 -27.54 -22.30
N VAL A 20 -14.88 -27.42 -21.00
CA VAL A 20 -13.65 -26.83 -20.51
C VAL A 20 -12.49 -27.70 -20.99
N THR A 21 -11.72 -27.22 -21.96
CA THR A 21 -10.58 -27.95 -22.51
C THR A 21 -9.46 -27.98 -21.47
N THR A 22 -8.93 -29.16 -21.18
CA THR A 22 -7.84 -29.40 -20.20
C THR A 22 -6.65 -28.41 -20.25
N PRO A 23 -6.18 -27.89 -21.41
CA PRO A 23 -5.11 -26.90 -21.42
C PRO A 23 -5.51 -25.56 -20.79
N THR A 24 -6.78 -25.17 -20.85
CA THR A 24 -7.25 -23.90 -20.28
C THR A 24 -7.29 -23.92 -18.75
N VAL A 25 -7.54 -25.09 -18.15
CA VAL A 25 -7.50 -25.26 -16.69
C VAL A 25 -6.07 -25.22 -16.19
N LEU A 26 -5.14 -25.85 -16.92
CA LEU A 26 -3.73 -25.87 -16.56
C LEU A 26 -3.09 -24.48 -16.66
N THR A 27 -3.41 -23.71 -17.70
CA THR A 27 -2.91 -22.33 -17.83
C THR A 27 -3.48 -21.42 -16.75
N LEU A 28 -4.76 -21.57 -16.38
CA LEU A 28 -5.36 -20.80 -15.29
C LEU A 28 -4.74 -21.15 -13.93
N LEU A 29 -4.48 -22.44 -13.67
CA LEU A 29 -3.85 -22.91 -12.44
C LEU A 29 -2.41 -22.38 -12.30
N LEU A 30 -1.64 -22.37 -13.40
CA LEU A 30 -0.30 -21.78 -13.42
C LEU A 30 -0.32 -20.27 -13.17
N LEU A 31 -1.33 -19.56 -13.70
CA LEU A 31 -1.50 -18.12 -13.47
C LEU A 31 -1.86 -17.77 -12.02
N VAL A 32 -2.66 -18.62 -11.36
CA VAL A 32 -3.01 -18.46 -9.94
C VAL A 32 -1.82 -18.76 -9.04
N LEU A 33 -0.98 -19.73 -9.41
CA LEU A 33 0.24 -20.08 -8.67
C LEU A 33 1.34 -19.01 -8.76
N THR A 34 1.36 -18.18 -9.82
CA THR A 34 2.34 -17.08 -9.95
C THR A 34 1.92 -15.80 -9.21
N HIS A 35 0.67 -15.69 -8.75
CA HIS A 35 0.18 -14.53 -7.99
C HIS A 35 0.28 -14.76 -6.47
N THR A 36 1.47 -15.11 -5.98
CA THR A 36 1.74 -15.16 -4.54
C THR A 36 2.32 -13.83 -4.05
N GLY A 37 1.48 -13.05 -3.38
CA GLY A 37 1.93 -11.95 -2.50
C GLY A 37 1.21 -10.64 -2.75
N CYS A 38 0.33 -10.27 -1.83
CA CYS A 38 0.01 -8.86 -1.61
C CYS A 38 1.29 -8.20 -1.09
N GLN A 39 2.05 -7.58 -2.00
CA GLN A 39 3.23 -6.81 -1.66
C GLN A 39 2.76 -5.44 -1.13
N GLY A 40 3.42 -4.95 -0.07
CA GLY A 40 3.25 -3.56 0.36
C GLY A 40 3.76 -2.61 -0.73
N ILE A 41 3.35 -1.35 -0.66
CA ILE A 41 3.91 -0.33 -1.55
C ILE A 41 5.40 -0.14 -1.27
N ASP A 42 6.12 0.36 -2.27
CA ASP A 42 7.51 0.74 -2.13
C ASP A 42 7.60 2.21 -1.77
N CYS A 43 8.42 2.54 -0.77
CA CYS A 43 8.61 3.91 -0.31
C CYS A 43 10.08 4.21 -0.12
N PHE A 44 10.45 5.48 -0.30
CA PHE A 44 11.75 5.96 0.20
C PHE A 44 11.72 6.01 1.72
N LYS A 45 12.73 5.40 2.37
CA LYS A 45 12.87 5.40 3.82
C LYS A 45 14.23 5.98 4.20
N CYS A 46 14.22 7.15 4.82
CA CYS A 46 15.44 7.87 5.16
C CYS A 46 15.20 8.98 6.17
N VAL A 47 16.28 9.42 6.80
CA VAL A 47 16.34 10.63 7.61
C VAL A 47 17.52 11.47 7.12
N SER A 48 17.34 12.78 7.12
CA SER A 48 18.39 13.77 6.93
C SER A 48 18.23 14.88 7.97
N VAL A 49 19.29 15.15 8.72
CA VAL A 49 19.39 16.24 9.69
C VAL A 49 20.44 17.20 9.19
N ASN A 50 20.04 18.46 8.99
CA ASN A 50 20.90 19.53 8.49
C ASN A 50 21.63 19.16 7.17
N GLY A 51 20.97 18.38 6.31
CA GLY A 51 21.52 17.93 5.03
C GLY A 51 22.60 16.85 5.12
N ASP A 52 22.73 16.13 6.24
CA ASP A 52 23.71 15.04 6.40
C ASP A 52 23.48 13.86 5.43
N ASN A 53 22.28 13.74 4.87
CA ASN A 53 21.93 12.75 3.86
C ASN A 53 21.31 13.43 2.62
N PRO A 54 22.17 13.93 1.70
CA PRO A 54 21.72 14.61 0.48
C PRO A 54 20.77 13.77 -0.39
N SER A 55 20.90 12.44 -0.36
CA SER A 55 20.01 11.53 -1.10
C SER A 55 18.56 11.53 -0.57
N CYS A 56 18.37 11.86 0.70
CA CYS A 56 17.05 11.96 1.34
C CYS A 56 16.37 13.32 1.10
N GLU A 57 17.18 14.38 0.95
CA GLU A 57 16.79 15.78 0.72
C GLU A 57 16.08 16.04 -0.62
N ASP A 58 15.94 15.00 -1.47
CA ASP A 58 15.26 15.05 -2.76
C ASP A 58 16.04 15.79 -3.87
N PRO A 59 17.29 15.40 -4.19
CA PRO A 59 17.87 15.84 -5.44
C PRO A 59 17.05 15.21 -6.56
N PHE A 60 16.52 16.00 -7.49
CA PHE A 60 15.86 15.54 -8.73
C PHE A 60 16.74 14.63 -9.63
N HIS A 61 17.91 14.22 -9.13
CA HIS A 61 18.84 13.29 -9.76
C HIS A 61 18.61 11.89 -9.20
N ASN A 62 18.05 11.02 -10.04
CA ASN A 62 17.76 9.60 -9.81
C ASN A 62 18.99 8.69 -9.57
N ASN A 63 20.19 9.22 -9.35
CA ASN A 63 21.40 8.41 -9.20
C ASN A 63 21.53 7.76 -7.80
N PHE A 64 20.71 8.17 -6.83
CA PHE A 64 20.78 7.72 -5.43
C PHE A 64 19.52 6.99 -4.95
N THR A 65 18.51 6.81 -5.80
CA THR A 65 17.15 6.40 -5.40
C THR A 65 17.02 4.90 -5.10
N VAL A 66 17.83 4.03 -5.71
CA VAL A 66 17.72 2.57 -5.49
C VAL A 66 18.13 2.11 -4.09
N GLY A 67 19.09 2.79 -3.43
CA GLY A 67 19.55 2.40 -2.09
C GLY A 67 18.64 2.87 -0.95
N LEU A 68 17.71 3.79 -1.24
CA LEU A 68 16.85 4.44 -0.25
C LEU A 68 15.41 3.92 -0.29
N MET A 69 15.09 3.08 -1.28
CA MET A 69 13.76 2.55 -1.51
C MET A 69 13.61 1.21 -0.79
N GLU A 70 12.62 1.13 0.10
CA GLU A 70 12.26 -0.08 0.82
C GLU A 70 11.13 -0.81 0.06
N SER A 71 11.35 -2.08 -0.27
CA SER A 71 10.40 -2.93 -1.00
C SER A 71 10.42 -4.38 -0.47
N PRO A 72 9.27 -4.95 -0.03
CA PRO A 72 8.00 -4.29 0.21
C PRO A 72 8.08 -3.42 1.46
N CYS A 73 7.53 -2.20 1.45
CA CYS A 73 7.59 -1.42 2.67
C CYS A 73 6.54 -1.85 3.71
N LEU A 74 7.02 -2.09 4.93
CA LEU A 74 6.21 -2.50 6.05
C LEU A 74 6.31 -1.49 7.20
N ALA A 75 5.20 -1.25 7.87
CA ALA A 75 5.15 -0.37 9.02
C ALA A 75 4.22 -0.92 10.12
N GLY A 76 4.44 -0.44 11.35
CA GLY A 76 3.62 -0.82 12.49
C GLY A 76 2.22 -0.19 12.39
N ARG A 77 1.21 -0.88 12.92
CA ARG A 77 -0.15 -0.35 13.05
C ARG A 77 -0.52 -0.23 14.52
N LYS A 78 -1.04 0.94 14.91
CA LYS A 78 -1.48 1.19 16.29
C LYS A 78 -2.47 0.11 16.75
N GLY A 79 -2.24 -0.40 17.96
CA GLY A 79 -3.12 -1.40 18.59
C GLY A 79 -3.00 -2.80 18.00
N ARG A 80 -1.98 -3.08 17.18
CA ARG A 80 -1.69 -4.41 16.64
C ARG A 80 -0.20 -4.72 16.74
N GLY A 81 0.12 -5.95 17.12
CA GLY A 81 1.50 -6.45 17.10
C GLY A 81 1.91 -6.85 15.68
N GLY A 82 3.16 -6.58 15.33
CA GLY A 82 3.74 -6.95 14.04
C GLY A 82 3.76 -5.83 13.01
N LEU A 83 4.33 -6.16 11.85
CA LEU A 83 4.48 -5.27 10.71
C LEU A 83 3.38 -5.55 9.69
N PHE A 84 2.85 -4.49 9.08
CA PHE A 84 1.80 -4.55 8.07
C PHE A 84 2.27 -3.88 6.78
N PRO A 85 1.79 -4.35 5.61
CA PRO A 85 2.03 -3.69 4.34
C PRO A 85 1.65 -2.21 4.41
N ALA A 86 2.59 -1.32 4.08
CA ALA A 86 2.33 0.11 4.05
C ALA A 86 1.28 0.43 2.99
N THR A 87 0.46 1.44 3.29
CA THR A 87 -0.59 1.95 2.39
C THR A 87 -0.30 3.38 1.92
N ALA A 88 0.66 4.06 2.55
CA ALA A 88 1.11 5.38 2.13
C ALA A 88 2.60 5.60 2.47
N CYS A 89 3.24 6.47 1.68
CA CYS A 89 4.57 7.01 1.97
C CYS A 89 4.42 8.44 2.47
N ILE A 90 5.11 8.78 3.55
CA ILE A 90 5.12 10.13 4.11
C ILE A 90 6.49 10.77 3.93
N LYS A 91 6.51 12.07 3.62
CA LYS A 91 7.69 12.93 3.64
C LYS A 91 7.41 14.08 4.60
N LEU A 92 8.19 14.18 5.66
CA LEU A 92 8.17 15.28 6.61
C LEU A 92 9.37 16.16 6.34
N ALA A 93 9.14 17.46 6.24
CA ALA A 93 10.18 18.47 6.11
C ALA A 93 9.94 19.54 7.17
N GLY A 94 10.95 19.82 7.99
CA GLY A 94 10.85 20.75 9.10
C GLY A 94 12.15 21.51 9.33
N ILE A 95 12.04 22.56 10.13
CA ILE A 95 13.17 23.35 10.62
C ILE A 95 13.00 23.44 12.13
N TYR A 96 14.07 23.14 12.87
CA TYR A 96 14.12 23.30 14.32
C TYR A 96 14.07 24.78 14.68
N ASP A 97 13.13 25.16 15.56
CA ASP A 97 12.91 26.56 15.95
C ASP A 97 14.07 27.12 16.80
N ASP A 98 14.72 26.26 17.59
CA ASP A 98 15.80 26.62 18.52
C ASP A 98 17.14 26.88 17.83
N ASN A 99 17.46 26.12 16.78
CA ASN A 99 18.78 26.11 16.16
C ASN A 99 18.77 26.28 14.63
N GLY A 100 17.59 26.34 14.01
CA GLY A 100 17.44 26.54 12.57
C GLY A 100 17.86 25.36 11.70
N GLN A 101 18.18 24.19 12.27
CA GLN A 101 18.58 23.01 11.50
C GLN A 101 17.40 22.45 10.69
N THR A 102 17.67 21.99 9.48
CA THR A 102 16.66 21.32 8.67
C THR A 102 16.50 19.86 9.06
N LEU A 103 15.31 19.31 8.88
CA LEU A 103 15.02 17.90 9.11
C LEU A 103 14.13 17.38 7.99
N ILE A 104 14.58 16.34 7.29
CA ILE A 104 13.77 15.57 6.35
C ILE A 104 13.63 14.14 6.85
N ILE A 105 12.41 13.62 6.87
CA ILE A 105 12.12 12.23 7.19
C ILE A 105 11.22 11.66 6.11
N ARG A 106 11.58 10.49 5.58
CA ARG A 106 10.71 9.69 4.74
C ARG A 106 10.49 8.33 5.39
N GLU A 107 9.23 7.94 5.50
CA GLU A 107 8.85 6.69 6.12
C GLU A 107 7.60 6.11 5.47
N CYS A 108 7.39 4.83 5.71
CA CYS A 108 6.22 4.08 5.31
C CYS A 108 5.20 4.10 6.43
N THR A 109 3.92 4.24 6.09
CA THR A 109 2.84 4.25 7.08
C THR A 109 1.68 3.36 6.64
N VAL A 110 0.94 2.89 7.63
CA VAL A 110 -0.25 2.07 7.46
C VAL A 110 -1.44 2.88 7.95
N ASP A 111 -2.42 3.08 7.08
CA ASP A 111 -3.66 3.74 7.44
C ASP A 111 -4.37 2.95 8.56
N SER A 112 -4.77 3.66 9.61
CA SER A 112 -5.48 3.09 10.75
C SER A 112 -6.91 2.66 10.40
N GLY A 113 -7.47 3.13 9.27
CA GLY A 113 -8.75 2.68 8.72
C GLY A 113 -9.96 3.05 9.58
N SER A 114 -9.93 4.22 10.24
CA SER A 114 -11.07 4.75 11.00
C SER A 114 -12.12 5.33 10.05
N LEU A 115 -13.41 5.04 10.27
CA LEU A 115 -14.56 5.51 9.46
C LEU A 115 -14.85 7.02 9.59
N THR A 116 -14.14 7.71 10.47
CA THR A 116 -14.14 9.17 10.53
C THR A 116 -13.16 9.68 9.48
N LEU A 117 -13.67 10.37 8.46
CA LEU A 117 -12.96 10.89 7.29
C LEU A 117 -11.86 11.94 7.59
N ASP A 118 -11.40 12.03 8.84
CA ASP A 118 -10.41 13.00 9.30
C ASP A 118 -9.06 12.30 9.57
N THR A 119 -8.26 12.24 8.51
CA THR A 119 -6.84 12.64 8.49
C THR A 119 -5.90 12.16 9.61
N GLU A 120 -5.79 10.85 9.83
CA GLU A 120 -4.77 10.29 10.74
C GLU A 120 -3.87 9.29 9.99
N LEU A 121 -3.17 9.79 8.97
CA LEU A 121 -2.28 9.04 8.07
C LEU A 121 -1.14 8.33 8.81
N ALA A 122 -0.86 8.75 10.05
CA ALA A 122 0.11 8.11 10.95
C ALA A 122 -0.17 8.52 12.42
N ARG A 123 -1.21 7.98 13.06
CA ARG A 123 -1.41 8.22 14.51
C ARG A 123 -0.54 7.31 15.37
N MET A 124 0.75 7.61 15.49
CA MET A 124 1.43 7.34 16.76
C MET A 124 0.93 8.40 17.75
N SER A 125 -0.10 8.07 18.54
CA SER A 125 -0.53 8.97 19.62
C SER A 125 0.56 9.01 20.70
N HIS A 126 1.49 9.94 20.55
CA HIS A 126 2.42 10.34 21.58
C HIS A 126 2.19 11.82 21.89
N CYS A 127 1.91 12.15 23.15
CA CYS A 127 1.88 13.53 23.61
C CYS A 127 3.33 13.94 23.93
N GLY A 128 4.05 14.47 22.96
CA GLY A 128 5.45 14.89 23.09
C GLY A 128 6.16 14.95 21.73
N ALA A 129 7.36 15.52 21.70
CA ALA A 129 8.20 15.54 20.50
C ALA A 129 8.33 14.14 19.90
N PHE A 130 8.38 14.04 18.57
CA PHE A 130 8.71 12.79 17.88
C PHE A 130 10.14 12.42 18.26
N VAL A 131 10.31 11.41 19.12
CA VAL A 131 11.63 10.90 19.47
C VAL A 131 12.06 9.96 18.35
N LEU A 132 13.03 10.41 17.55
CA LEU A 132 13.69 9.59 16.54
C LEU A 132 14.51 8.50 17.24
N SER A 133 13.86 7.40 17.62
CA SER A 133 14.56 6.29 18.27
C SER A 133 15.52 5.64 17.27
N GLY A 134 16.78 6.04 17.38
CA GLY A 134 17.90 5.68 16.51
C GLY A 134 19.14 6.54 16.78
N ARG A 135 18.98 7.70 17.44
CA ARG A 135 20.05 8.43 18.14
C ARG A 135 19.51 9.12 19.38
#